data_AF-A0A4Q4DLW6-F1
#
_entry.id   AF-A0A4Q4DLW6-F1
#
_cell.length_a   1.000
_cell.length_b   1.000
_cell.length_c   1.000
_cell.angle_alpha   90.00
_cell.angle_beta   90.00
_cell.angle_gamma   90.00
#
_symmetry.space_group_name_H-M   'P 1'
#
loop_
_entity.id
_entity.type
_entity.pdbx_description
1 polymer ?
#
loop_
_entity_poly.entity_id
_entity_poly.type
_entity_poly.pdbx_seq_one_letter_code
_entity_poly.pdbx_strand_id
1 'polypeptide(L)'
;MVHSYREQWKAKHAETVERLSGSDVELASYQVEDVRSWLQKVPGDAPVCSFPPFYGGGYEKLYEPLEAHFTWDAPQYEPLSDDDVVSVLGAITDRPYWLTASNHHVPELSQYLRGVIKATPRAAPFYVYASEARTRIVAPRQAIEPVKAPRLRQGDELVSPLRLSLLKPGQFNALRSRYLNPKIAPGAANLAVAVKDGGGRVLGVFAMAPSTFTPDEVYVLSDFAVAPTDYPRLSKLILLAAMSTEAQLLCQRSFSRRIRRVATTAFSNNPVSMKYRGLLRLNKRSPSNDEGWRYQLQYQGAMGQHTLAEALKMWVKRWGAPMTKTGV
;
A
#
# COMPACT_ATOMS: atom_id res chain seq x y z
N MET A 1 11.24 -12.89 14.72
CA MET A 1 11.87 -12.38 13.49
C MET A 1 13.39 -12.41 13.59
N VAL A 2 14.00 -11.88 14.65
CA VAL A 2 15.47 -11.90 14.85
C VAL A 2 16.07 -13.31 14.89
N HIS A 3 15.41 -14.29 15.53
CA HIS A 3 15.91 -15.67 15.63
C HIS A 3 16.07 -16.35 14.26
N SER A 4 15.01 -16.34 13.44
CA SER A 4 15.04 -16.89 12.07
C SER A 4 16.08 -16.19 11.18
N TYR A 5 16.32 -14.89 11.36
CA TYR A 5 17.41 -14.20 10.65
C TYR A 5 18.79 -14.67 11.11
N ARG A 6 19.00 -14.90 12.42
CA ARG A 6 20.26 -15.46 12.94
C ARG A 6 20.53 -16.86 12.41
N GLU A 7 19.51 -17.72 12.40
CA GLU A 7 19.62 -19.09 11.89
C GLU A 7 19.96 -19.12 10.39
N GLN A 8 19.39 -18.19 9.62
CA GLN A 8 19.61 -18.11 8.16
C GLN A 8 20.79 -17.22 7.77
N TRP A 9 21.46 -16.57 8.72
CA TRP A 9 22.49 -15.57 8.42
C TRP A 9 23.58 -16.12 7.52
N LYS A 10 24.14 -17.29 7.86
CA LYS A 10 25.21 -17.92 7.08
C LYS A 10 24.78 -18.17 5.63
N ALA A 11 23.57 -18.70 5.43
CA ALA A 11 23.05 -18.98 4.09
C ALA A 11 22.82 -17.68 3.30
N LYS A 12 22.12 -16.70 3.88
CA LYS A 12 21.85 -15.41 3.23
C LYS A 12 23.13 -14.63 2.91
N HIS A 13 24.10 -14.67 3.81
CA HIS A 13 25.40 -14.05 3.60
C HIS A 13 26.14 -14.74 2.44
N ALA A 14 26.20 -16.08 2.43
CA ALA A 14 26.81 -16.83 1.33
C ALA A 14 26.16 -16.54 -0.03
N GLU A 15 24.82 -16.56 -0.09
CA GLU A 15 24.07 -16.19 -1.30
C GLU A 15 24.37 -14.75 -1.77
N THR A 16 24.56 -13.82 -0.83
CA THR A 16 24.90 -12.43 -1.15
C THR A 16 26.33 -12.33 -1.69
N VAL A 17 27.29 -13.00 -1.06
CA VAL A 17 28.68 -13.06 -1.51
C VAL A 17 28.75 -13.67 -2.91
N GLU A 18 28.11 -14.81 -3.14
CA GLU A 18 28.08 -15.48 -4.45
C GLU A 18 27.54 -14.55 -5.55
N ARG A 19 26.45 -13.83 -5.29
CA ARG A 19 25.90 -12.85 -6.23
C ARG A 19 26.84 -11.68 -6.51
N LEU A 20 27.51 -11.15 -5.48
CA LEU A 20 28.43 -10.03 -5.64
C LEU A 20 29.72 -10.46 -6.33
N SER A 21 30.24 -11.64 -6.02
CA SER A 21 31.43 -12.21 -6.67
C SER A 21 31.21 -12.56 -8.14
N GLY A 22 29.96 -12.78 -8.56
CA GLY A 22 29.60 -12.97 -9.97
C GLY A 22 29.26 -11.67 -10.72
N SER A 23 29.43 -10.50 -10.10
CA SER A 23 29.17 -9.20 -10.74
C SER A 23 30.34 -8.78 -11.61
N ASP A 24 30.07 -8.36 -12.85
CA ASP A 24 31.07 -7.73 -13.73
C ASP A 24 31.39 -6.27 -13.35
N VAL A 25 30.72 -5.75 -12.31
CA VAL A 25 30.91 -4.41 -11.78
C VAL A 25 31.55 -4.51 -10.39
N GLU A 26 32.74 -3.94 -10.25
CA GLU A 26 33.47 -3.84 -8.99
C GLU A 26 33.43 -2.40 -8.46
N LEU A 27 33.34 -2.26 -7.14
CA LEU A 27 33.44 -0.97 -6.47
C LEU A 27 34.89 -0.49 -6.52
N ALA A 28 35.20 0.47 -7.39
CA ALA A 28 36.56 1.00 -7.53
C ALA A 28 37.02 1.81 -6.30
N SER A 29 36.11 2.58 -5.69
CA SER A 29 36.42 3.39 -4.51
C SER A 29 35.16 3.78 -3.75
N TYR A 30 35.31 4.12 -2.46
CA TYR A 30 34.25 4.65 -1.60
C TYR A 30 34.78 5.88 -0.85
N GLN A 31 33.95 6.92 -0.76
CA GLN A 31 34.28 8.17 -0.07
C GLN A 31 33.11 8.58 0.82
N VAL A 32 33.43 9.02 2.04
CA VAL A 32 32.46 9.50 3.04
C VAL A 32 32.58 11.01 3.12
N GLU A 33 31.81 11.73 2.31
CA GLU A 33 31.85 13.20 2.27
C GLU A 33 30.56 13.80 1.67
N ASP A 34 30.45 15.12 1.74
CA ASP A 34 29.40 15.90 1.07
C ASP A 34 29.54 15.84 -0.46
N VAL A 35 28.41 15.74 -1.16
CA VAL A 35 28.37 15.63 -2.63
C VAL A 35 29.00 16.84 -3.33
N ARG A 36 28.93 18.05 -2.75
CA ARG A 36 29.54 19.26 -3.30
C ARG A 36 31.05 19.11 -3.38
N SER A 37 31.67 18.66 -2.28
CA SER A 37 33.11 18.39 -2.18
C SER A 37 33.54 17.24 -3.09
N TRP A 38 32.71 16.19 -3.17
CA TRP A 38 32.97 15.04 -4.02
C TRP A 38 32.99 15.43 -5.51
N LEU A 39 32.03 16.21 -5.99
CA LEU A 39 31.94 16.62 -7.39
C LEU A 39 33.17 17.42 -7.85
N GLN A 40 33.84 18.16 -6.95
CA GLN A 40 35.08 18.88 -7.26
C GLN A 40 36.27 17.94 -7.53
N LYS A 41 36.26 16.73 -6.99
CA LYS A 41 37.34 15.73 -7.12
C LYS A 41 37.14 14.79 -8.31
N VAL A 42 35.89 14.56 -8.70
CA VAL A 42 35.54 13.67 -9.81
C VAL A 42 36.02 14.28 -11.13
N PRO A 43 36.78 13.56 -11.98
CA PRO A 43 37.24 14.05 -13.27
C PRO A 43 36.09 14.61 -14.13
N GLY A 44 36.29 15.78 -14.75
CA GLY A 44 35.23 16.51 -15.46
C GLY A 44 34.56 15.73 -16.61
N ASP A 45 35.28 14.76 -17.18
CA ASP A 45 34.84 13.87 -18.24
C ASP A 45 34.18 12.58 -17.74
N ALA A 46 34.24 12.30 -16.44
CA ALA A 46 33.63 11.10 -15.87
C ALA A 46 32.09 11.18 -15.89
N PRO A 47 31.41 10.05 -16.17
CA PRO A 47 29.96 9.98 -16.05
C PRO A 47 29.53 10.13 -14.59
N VAL A 48 28.47 10.89 -14.34
CA VAL A 48 27.94 11.13 -12.98
C VAL A 48 26.48 10.69 -12.88
N CYS A 49 26.18 9.81 -11.93
CA CYS A 49 24.81 9.49 -11.53
C CYS A 49 24.61 9.91 -10.08
N SER A 50 23.71 10.85 -9.83
CA SER A 50 23.45 11.36 -8.48
C SER A 50 21.96 11.46 -8.21
N PHE A 51 21.57 11.18 -6.98
CA PHE A 51 20.19 11.34 -6.54
C PHE A 51 20.18 12.06 -5.19
N PRO A 52 20.43 13.38 -5.19
CA PRO A 52 20.57 14.12 -3.95
C PRO A 52 19.22 14.22 -3.22
N PRO A 53 19.21 14.34 -1.89
CA PRO A 53 18.00 14.61 -1.14
C PRO A 53 17.53 16.04 -1.41
N PHE A 54 16.39 16.21 -2.08
CA PHE A 54 15.80 17.54 -2.26
C PHE A 54 14.92 17.97 -1.06
N TYR A 55 15.16 17.40 0.12
CA TYR A 55 14.45 17.78 1.36
C TYR A 55 15.32 17.51 2.60
N GLY A 56 15.35 18.46 3.54
CA GLY A 56 16.06 18.31 4.81
C GLY A 56 15.35 17.38 5.81
N GLY A 57 16.11 16.77 6.73
CA GLY A 57 15.58 15.95 7.83
C GLY A 57 15.31 14.48 7.47
N GLY A 58 15.60 14.07 6.23
CA GLY A 58 15.38 12.70 5.74
C GLY A 58 16.46 11.72 6.19
N TYR A 59 17.73 12.11 6.04
CA TYR A 59 18.88 11.25 6.36
C TYR A 59 19.10 11.14 7.86
N GLU A 60 18.86 12.21 8.61
CA GLU A 60 18.99 12.26 10.07
C GLU A 60 18.10 11.19 10.72
N LYS A 61 16.87 11.03 10.22
CA LYS A 61 15.96 9.95 10.65
C LYS A 61 16.42 8.54 10.29
N LEU A 62 17.21 8.40 9.21
CA LEU A 62 17.81 7.11 8.86
C LEU A 62 19.00 6.79 9.78
N TYR A 63 19.67 7.81 10.32
CA TYR A 63 20.78 7.66 11.25
C TYR A 63 20.33 7.43 12.69
N GLU A 64 19.17 7.94 13.12
CA GLU A 64 18.64 7.76 14.49
C GLU A 64 18.75 6.30 15.02
N PRO A 65 18.34 5.24 14.28
CA PRO A 65 18.50 3.87 14.76
C PRO A 65 19.96 3.39 14.80
N LEU A 66 20.82 3.90 13.92
CA LEU A 66 22.24 3.58 13.91
C LEU A 66 22.92 4.20 15.14
N GLU A 67 22.68 5.48 15.38
CA GLU A 67 23.20 6.22 16.54
C GLU A 67 22.70 5.64 17.88
N ALA A 68 21.48 5.11 17.91
CA ALA A 68 20.92 4.45 19.09
C ALA A 68 21.59 3.10 19.43
N HIS A 69 22.31 2.49 18.48
CA HIS A 69 22.82 1.12 18.61
C HIS A 69 24.32 0.98 18.37
N PHE A 70 24.94 1.96 17.71
CA PHE A 70 26.34 1.92 17.30
C PHE A 70 27.02 3.27 17.51
N THR A 71 28.26 3.22 18.00
CA THR A 71 29.19 4.34 17.88
C THR A 71 29.88 4.22 16.52
N TRP A 72 29.83 5.27 15.72
CA TRP A 72 30.40 5.28 14.37
C TRP A 72 30.82 6.69 13.97
N ASP A 73 31.71 6.78 12.99
CA ASP A 73 32.20 8.05 12.45
C ASP A 73 31.19 8.61 11.43
N ALA A 74 30.19 9.33 11.95
CA ALA A 74 29.15 9.92 11.12
C ALA A 74 29.72 10.99 10.16
N PRO A 75 29.29 11.00 8.88
CA PRO A 75 29.70 12.02 7.93
C PRO A 75 29.21 13.40 8.38
N GLN A 76 30.06 14.41 8.22
CA GLN A 76 29.65 15.81 8.32
C GLN A 76 29.23 16.29 6.92
N TYR A 77 28.04 16.87 6.82
CA TYR A 77 27.51 17.42 5.57
C TYR A 77 26.57 18.59 5.89
N GLU A 78 26.37 19.46 4.90
CA GLU A 78 25.41 20.55 5.01
C GLU A 78 24.14 20.19 4.23
N PRO A 79 22.94 20.28 4.86
CA PRO A 79 21.69 20.07 4.14
C PRO A 79 21.64 20.91 2.86
N LEU A 80 21.15 20.32 1.78
CA LEU A 80 20.93 21.05 0.53
C LEU A 80 19.77 22.02 0.72
N SER A 81 20.03 23.32 0.56
CA SER A 81 18.99 24.33 0.37
C SER A 81 18.48 24.33 -1.09
N ASP A 82 17.37 25.02 -1.35
CA ASP A 82 16.87 25.19 -2.72
C ASP A 82 17.90 25.90 -3.64
N ASP A 83 18.70 26.82 -3.10
CA ASP A 83 19.77 27.50 -3.83
C ASP A 83 20.97 26.57 -4.11
N ASP A 84 21.27 25.64 -3.20
CA ASP A 84 22.31 24.61 -3.38
C ASP A 84 21.94 23.61 -4.47
N VAL A 85 20.65 23.33 -4.62
CA VAL A 85 20.16 22.42 -5.66
C VAL A 85 20.57 22.92 -7.04
N VAL A 86 20.52 24.23 -7.30
CA VAL A 86 20.92 24.80 -8.60
C VAL A 86 22.41 24.60 -8.87
N SER A 87 23.28 24.86 -7.88
CA SER A 87 24.74 24.73 -8.06
C SER A 87 25.17 23.27 -8.20
N VAL A 88 24.60 22.36 -7.41
CA VAL A 88 24.87 20.91 -7.50
C VAL A 88 24.34 20.34 -8.80
N LEU A 89 23.13 20.73 -9.23
CA LEU A 89 22.59 20.32 -10.52
C LEU A 89 23.47 20.84 -11.66
N GLY A 90 23.91 22.10 -11.62
CA GLY A 90 24.83 22.67 -12.60
C GLY A 90 26.11 21.85 -12.76
N ALA A 91 26.80 21.57 -11.65
CA ALA A 91 28.05 20.78 -11.65
C ALA A 91 27.87 19.33 -12.16
N ILE A 92 26.66 18.76 -12.02
CA ILE A 92 26.29 17.47 -12.60
C ILE A 92 26.00 17.61 -14.09
N THR A 93 25.27 18.66 -14.49
CA THR A 93 24.84 18.83 -15.89
C THR A 93 25.94 19.26 -16.85
N ASP A 94 27.04 19.82 -16.33
CA ASP A 94 28.24 20.17 -17.11
C ASP A 94 29.05 18.95 -17.57
N ARG A 95 28.72 17.74 -17.08
CA ARG A 95 29.40 16.49 -17.44
C ARG A 95 28.95 15.99 -18.82
N PRO A 96 29.76 15.20 -19.55
CA PRO A 96 29.34 14.64 -20.83
C PRO A 96 28.16 13.66 -20.67
N TYR A 97 28.25 12.82 -19.63
CA TYR A 97 27.23 11.83 -19.31
C TYR A 97 26.77 12.02 -17.89
N TRP A 98 25.49 12.35 -17.71
CA TRP A 98 24.94 12.53 -16.38
C TRP A 98 23.51 12.04 -16.25
N LEU A 99 23.15 11.67 -15.01
CA LEU A 99 21.80 11.33 -14.60
C LEU A 99 21.52 11.88 -13.21
N THR A 100 20.37 12.54 -13.07
CA THR A 100 19.82 12.92 -11.77
C THR A 100 18.31 12.76 -11.76
N ALA A 101 17.71 12.72 -10.58
CA ALA A 101 16.26 12.70 -10.47
C ALA A 101 15.79 13.51 -9.27
N SER A 102 14.60 14.10 -9.34
CA SER A 102 14.00 14.90 -8.26
C SER A 102 12.55 14.47 -8.02
N ASN A 103 12.08 14.60 -6.77
CA ASN A 103 10.66 14.42 -6.41
C ASN A 103 9.76 15.59 -6.88
N HIS A 104 10.36 16.65 -7.42
CA HIS A 104 9.68 17.79 -8.03
C HIS A 104 10.16 18.02 -9.46
N HIS A 105 9.32 18.66 -10.27
CA HIS A 105 9.71 19.05 -11.62
C HIS A 105 10.58 20.30 -11.55
N VAL A 106 11.78 20.24 -12.11
CA VAL A 106 12.75 21.35 -12.22
C VAL A 106 12.63 21.98 -13.62
N PRO A 107 12.02 23.17 -13.77
CA PRO A 107 11.78 23.79 -15.07
C PRO A 107 13.04 23.97 -15.93
N GLU A 108 14.16 24.34 -15.32
CA GLU A 108 15.44 24.62 -15.95
C GLU A 108 16.03 23.37 -16.64
N LEU A 109 15.70 22.18 -16.13
CA LEU A 109 16.17 20.90 -16.68
C LEU A 109 15.16 20.25 -17.63
N SER A 110 14.05 20.91 -17.98
CA SER A 110 12.97 20.32 -18.80
C SER A 110 13.47 19.72 -20.13
N GLN A 111 14.43 20.36 -20.78
CA GLN A 111 15.04 19.86 -22.03
C GLN A 111 15.78 18.51 -21.86
N TYR A 112 16.21 18.21 -20.63
CA TYR A 112 16.90 16.98 -20.25
C TYR A 112 15.97 15.98 -19.58
N LEU A 113 14.65 16.23 -19.49
CA LEU A 113 13.72 15.27 -18.93
C LEU A 113 13.71 14.00 -19.80
N ARG A 114 14.10 12.88 -19.20
CA ARG A 114 14.14 11.56 -19.86
C ARG A 114 13.20 10.55 -19.21
N GLY A 115 12.68 10.82 -18.02
CA GLY A 115 11.58 10.01 -17.54
C GLY A 115 10.81 10.52 -16.35
N VAL A 116 9.67 9.87 -16.12
CA VAL A 116 8.85 10.07 -14.94
C VAL A 116 8.61 8.69 -14.32
N ILE A 117 9.05 8.51 -13.08
CA ILE A 117 8.95 7.27 -12.34
C ILE A 117 7.98 7.46 -11.19
N LYS A 118 7.00 6.56 -11.08
CA LYS A 118 6.08 6.53 -9.95
C LYS A 118 6.06 5.12 -9.37
N ALA A 119 6.74 4.93 -8.24
CA ALA A 119 6.92 3.60 -7.62
C ALA A 119 5.59 2.98 -7.17
N THR A 120 4.67 3.79 -6.63
CA THR A 120 3.34 3.35 -6.21
C THR A 120 2.29 4.37 -6.62
N PRO A 121 1.00 4.00 -6.69
CA PRO A 121 -0.07 4.96 -7.02
C PRO A 121 -0.12 6.19 -6.09
N ARG A 122 0.38 6.06 -4.85
CA ARG A 122 0.41 7.14 -3.85
C ARG A 122 1.75 7.86 -3.75
N ALA A 123 2.82 7.32 -4.32
CA ALA A 123 4.13 7.98 -4.28
C ALA A 123 4.09 9.26 -5.11
N ALA A 124 4.78 10.30 -4.64
CA ALA A 124 5.14 11.42 -5.49
C ALA A 124 5.93 10.88 -6.70
N PRO A 125 5.70 11.41 -7.92
CA PRO A 125 6.52 11.04 -9.06
C PRO A 125 7.95 11.56 -8.85
N PHE A 126 8.92 10.80 -9.36
CA PHE A 126 10.27 11.27 -9.57
C PHE A 126 10.47 11.62 -11.03
N TYR A 127 11.02 12.81 -11.29
CA TYR A 127 11.39 13.30 -12.60
C TYR A 127 12.86 12.99 -12.81
N VAL A 128 13.18 12.21 -13.85
CA VAL A 128 14.54 11.76 -14.17
C VAL A 128 15.06 12.59 -15.33
N TYR A 129 16.21 13.21 -15.11
CA TYR A 129 16.92 14.07 -16.04
C TYR A 129 18.24 13.41 -16.43
N ALA A 130 18.60 13.44 -17.71
CA ALA A 130 19.89 12.92 -18.18
C ALA A 130 20.33 13.59 -19.49
N SER A 131 21.64 13.66 -19.72
CA SER A 131 22.19 14.17 -21.00
C SER A 131 21.71 13.32 -22.17
N GLU A 132 21.88 11.99 -22.07
CA GLU A 132 21.50 11.02 -23.09
C GLU A 132 20.69 9.86 -22.50
N ALA A 133 19.42 9.73 -22.91
CA ALA A 133 18.64 8.51 -22.70
C ALA A 133 17.39 8.52 -23.60
N ARG A 134 16.75 7.35 -23.75
CA ARG A 134 15.40 7.29 -24.34
C ARG A 134 14.38 7.80 -23.34
N THR A 135 13.39 8.56 -23.81
CA THR A 135 12.28 9.00 -22.97
C THR A 135 11.43 7.81 -22.51
N ARG A 136 11.19 7.70 -21.19
CA ARG A 136 10.40 6.61 -20.58
C ARG A 136 9.45 7.13 -19.51
N ILE A 137 8.25 6.55 -19.46
CA ILE A 137 7.32 6.73 -18.34
C ILE A 137 7.18 5.39 -17.64
N VAL A 138 7.51 5.35 -16.36
CA VAL A 138 7.37 4.16 -15.51
C VAL A 138 6.27 4.44 -14.49
N ALA A 139 5.10 3.91 -14.78
CA ALA A 139 3.92 4.03 -13.92
C ALA A 139 3.61 2.71 -13.23
N PRO A 140 3.00 2.73 -12.03
CA PRO A 140 2.63 1.52 -11.33
C PRO A 140 1.50 0.83 -12.10
N ARG A 141 1.77 -0.37 -12.61
CA ARG A 141 0.76 -1.20 -13.28
C ARG A 141 0.10 -2.13 -12.26
N GLN A 142 -1.22 -2.06 -12.15
CA GLN A 142 -1.98 -3.09 -11.44
C GLN A 142 -2.42 -4.16 -12.41
N ALA A 143 -1.87 -5.37 -12.28
CA ALA A 143 -2.38 -6.52 -13.00
C ALA A 143 -3.84 -6.76 -12.60
N ILE A 144 -4.69 -7.05 -13.60
CA ILE A 144 -6.08 -7.44 -13.42
C ILE A 144 -6.29 -8.81 -14.05
N GLU A 145 -7.12 -9.63 -13.41
CA GLU A 145 -7.49 -10.96 -13.90
C GLU A 145 -9.01 -11.12 -13.86
N PRO A 146 -9.61 -11.85 -14.82
CA PRO A 146 -11.04 -12.12 -14.81
C PRO A 146 -11.48 -12.91 -13.58
N VAL A 147 -12.62 -12.49 -13.00
CA VAL A 147 -13.36 -13.29 -12.01
C VAL A 147 -14.52 -13.98 -12.73
N LYS A 148 -14.41 -15.30 -12.88
CA LYS A 148 -15.41 -16.13 -13.58
C LYS A 148 -16.70 -16.32 -12.79
N ALA A 149 -16.65 -16.24 -11.46
CA ALA A 149 -17.83 -16.39 -10.62
C ALA A 149 -18.87 -15.31 -10.94
N PRO A 150 -20.17 -15.66 -11.05
CA PRO A 150 -21.22 -14.68 -11.23
C PRO A 150 -21.29 -13.74 -10.01
N ARG A 151 -21.92 -12.58 -10.15
CA ARG A 151 -22.14 -11.62 -9.06
C ARG A 151 -23.63 -11.61 -8.73
N LEU A 152 -23.98 -11.35 -7.48
CA LEU A 152 -25.37 -11.04 -7.15
C LEU A 152 -25.80 -9.78 -7.91
N ARG A 153 -26.94 -9.85 -8.57
CA ARG A 153 -27.53 -8.74 -9.33
C ARG A 153 -28.83 -8.28 -8.70
N GLN A 154 -29.37 -7.20 -9.22
CA GLN A 154 -30.75 -6.81 -8.95
C GLN A 154 -31.71 -7.90 -9.44
N GLY A 155 -32.74 -8.21 -8.65
CA GLY A 155 -33.70 -9.29 -8.89
C GLY A 155 -33.26 -10.66 -8.33
N ASP A 156 -31.99 -10.81 -7.94
CA ASP A 156 -31.50 -12.06 -7.36
C ASP A 156 -31.83 -12.14 -5.87
N GLU A 157 -32.36 -13.29 -5.43
CA GLU A 157 -32.43 -13.64 -4.02
C GLU A 157 -31.10 -14.20 -3.51
N LEU A 158 -30.68 -13.81 -2.31
CA LEU A 158 -29.48 -14.34 -1.65
C LEU A 158 -29.71 -15.78 -1.18
N VAL A 159 -28.82 -16.70 -1.57
CA VAL A 159 -28.92 -18.13 -1.24
C VAL A 159 -27.95 -18.51 -0.12
N SER A 160 -28.40 -19.28 0.87
CA SER A 160 -27.53 -19.85 1.93
C SER A 160 -26.97 -21.23 1.51
N PRO A 161 -25.84 -21.70 2.09
CA PRO A 161 -24.96 -21.01 3.03
C PRO A 161 -23.97 -20.07 2.32
N LEU A 162 -23.47 -19.08 3.05
CA LEU A 162 -22.36 -18.26 2.57
C LEU A 162 -21.06 -19.06 2.52
N ARG A 163 -20.14 -18.66 1.63
CA ARG A 163 -18.81 -19.25 1.49
C ARG A 163 -17.75 -18.17 1.31
N LEU A 164 -16.53 -18.45 1.79
CA LEU A 164 -15.35 -17.62 1.56
C LEU A 164 -14.48 -18.25 0.46
N SER A 165 -14.00 -17.44 -0.49
CA SER A 165 -13.08 -17.89 -1.54
C SER A 165 -11.90 -16.94 -1.64
N LEU A 166 -10.68 -17.48 -1.57
CA LEU A 166 -9.46 -16.69 -1.80
C LEU A 166 -9.43 -16.14 -3.22
N LEU A 167 -8.97 -14.90 -3.35
CA LEU A 167 -8.77 -14.24 -4.64
C LEU A 167 -7.27 -14.12 -4.94
N LYS A 168 -6.91 -14.32 -6.20
CA LYS A 168 -5.60 -13.89 -6.69
C LYS A 168 -5.51 -12.36 -6.68
N PRO A 169 -4.29 -11.77 -6.59
CA PRO A 169 -4.12 -10.32 -6.63
C PRO A 169 -4.80 -9.66 -7.84
N GLY A 170 -4.66 -10.22 -9.04
CA GLY A 170 -5.31 -9.70 -10.24
C GLY A 170 -6.84 -9.73 -10.18
N GLN A 171 -7.42 -10.77 -9.57
CA GLN A 171 -8.87 -10.91 -9.40
C GLN A 171 -9.42 -9.91 -8.38
N PHE A 172 -8.69 -9.71 -7.28
CA PHE A 172 -9.02 -8.67 -6.31
C PHE A 172 -8.98 -7.28 -6.95
N ASN A 173 -7.91 -6.96 -7.69
CA ASN A 173 -7.77 -5.68 -8.37
C ASN A 173 -8.93 -5.44 -9.35
N ALA A 174 -9.33 -6.44 -10.13
CA ALA A 174 -10.46 -6.33 -11.06
C ALA A 174 -11.79 -6.00 -10.35
N LEU A 175 -12.08 -6.66 -9.21
CA LEU A 175 -13.29 -6.37 -8.44
C LEU A 175 -13.21 -5.01 -7.73
N ARG A 176 -12.06 -4.67 -7.16
CA ARG A 176 -11.83 -3.40 -6.48
C ARG A 176 -12.03 -2.22 -7.43
N SER A 177 -11.43 -2.27 -8.62
CA SER A 177 -11.56 -1.19 -9.62
C SER A 177 -13.00 -0.98 -10.09
N ARG A 178 -13.88 -1.97 -9.93
CA ARG A 178 -15.28 -1.89 -10.33
C ARG A 178 -16.21 -1.37 -9.23
N TYR A 179 -15.93 -1.70 -7.96
CA TYR A 179 -16.89 -1.50 -6.87
C TYR A 179 -16.39 -0.62 -5.72
N LEU A 180 -15.08 -0.45 -5.58
CA LEU A 180 -14.54 0.47 -4.58
C LEU A 180 -14.65 1.92 -5.08
N ASN A 181 -14.89 2.85 -4.16
CA ASN A 181 -14.89 4.27 -4.49
C ASN A 181 -13.53 4.67 -5.10
N PRO A 182 -13.49 5.31 -6.28
CA PRO A 182 -12.24 5.66 -6.98
C PRO A 182 -11.37 6.64 -6.20
N LYS A 183 -11.94 7.39 -5.24
CA LYS A 183 -11.20 8.27 -4.34
C LYS A 183 -10.42 7.52 -3.25
N ILE A 184 -10.69 6.23 -3.04
CA ILE A 184 -9.95 5.42 -2.06
C ILE A 184 -8.74 4.81 -2.75
N ALA A 185 -7.57 5.29 -2.38
CA ALA A 185 -6.33 4.82 -2.97
C ALA A 185 -6.07 3.32 -2.62
N PRO A 186 -5.68 2.50 -3.60
CA PRO A 186 -5.35 1.08 -3.40
C PRO A 186 -4.36 0.79 -2.26
N GLY A 187 -4.70 -0.15 -1.39
CA GLY A 187 -3.76 -0.79 -0.45
C GLY A 187 -3.25 -2.13 -1.00
N ALA A 188 -2.06 -2.54 -0.56
CA ALA A 188 -1.49 -3.86 -0.82
C ALA A 188 -2.02 -4.85 0.23
N ALA A 189 -2.89 -5.77 -0.20
CA ALA A 189 -3.47 -6.76 0.70
C ALA A 189 -2.63 -8.04 0.74
N ASN A 190 -2.43 -8.58 1.95
CA ASN A 190 -1.82 -9.90 2.14
C ASN A 190 -2.85 -11.03 1.99
N LEU A 191 -4.13 -10.71 2.20
CA LEU A 191 -5.25 -11.64 2.03
C LEU A 191 -6.41 -10.90 1.35
N ALA A 192 -6.94 -11.46 0.27
CA ALA A 192 -8.16 -10.98 -0.38
C ALA A 192 -9.16 -12.11 -0.54
N VAL A 193 -10.41 -11.89 -0.13
CA VAL A 193 -11.44 -12.93 -0.02
C VAL A 193 -12.75 -12.43 -0.61
N ALA A 194 -13.30 -13.20 -1.54
CA ALA A 194 -14.67 -13.03 -2.00
C ALA A 194 -15.63 -13.72 -1.03
N VAL A 195 -16.69 -13.01 -0.65
CA VAL A 195 -17.86 -13.59 0.02
C VAL A 195 -18.84 -14.02 -1.06
N LYS A 196 -19.22 -15.29 -1.06
CA LYS A 196 -20.16 -15.88 -2.00
C LYS A 196 -21.39 -16.40 -1.29
N ASP A 197 -22.50 -16.44 -2.01
CA ASP A 197 -23.72 -17.12 -1.59
C ASP A 197 -23.65 -18.63 -1.91
N GLY A 198 -24.71 -19.37 -1.56
CA GLY A 198 -24.82 -20.81 -1.78
C GLY A 198 -24.86 -21.20 -3.27
N GLY A 199 -25.28 -20.28 -4.14
CA GLY A 199 -25.23 -20.43 -5.60
C GLY A 199 -23.87 -20.07 -6.22
N GLY A 200 -22.88 -19.71 -5.41
CA GLY A 200 -21.53 -19.34 -5.88
C GLY A 200 -21.42 -17.93 -6.44
N ARG A 201 -22.46 -17.09 -6.29
CA ARG A 201 -22.45 -15.68 -6.70
C ARG A 201 -21.68 -14.83 -5.70
N VAL A 202 -20.82 -13.95 -6.19
CA VAL A 202 -20.06 -12.99 -5.39
C VAL A 202 -20.99 -11.92 -4.85
N LEU A 203 -21.03 -11.77 -3.53
CA LEU A 203 -21.75 -10.74 -2.78
C LEU A 203 -20.88 -9.50 -2.54
N GLY A 204 -19.57 -9.71 -2.46
CA GLY A 204 -18.61 -8.66 -2.16
C GLY A 204 -17.25 -9.25 -1.82
N VAL A 205 -16.35 -8.38 -1.39
CA VAL A 205 -14.96 -8.70 -1.10
C VAL A 205 -14.53 -8.01 0.17
N PHE A 206 -13.69 -8.67 0.96
CA PHE A 206 -12.85 -8.00 1.95
C PHE A 206 -11.38 -8.35 1.71
N ALA A 207 -10.50 -7.42 2.07
CA ALA A 207 -9.06 -7.55 1.94
C ALA A 207 -8.36 -7.02 3.19
N MET A 208 -7.30 -7.71 3.59
CA MET A 208 -6.70 -7.60 4.91
C MET A 208 -5.18 -7.67 4.86
N ALA A 209 -4.54 -7.01 5.82
CA ALA A 209 -3.13 -7.09 6.11
C ALA A 209 -2.92 -7.18 7.63
N PRO A 210 -1.82 -7.76 8.13
CA PRO A 210 -1.47 -7.67 9.54
C PRO A 210 -1.34 -6.19 9.95
N SER A 211 -1.83 -5.84 11.14
CA SER A 211 -1.61 -4.50 11.70
C SER A 211 -0.12 -4.26 11.94
N THR A 212 0.37 -3.07 11.62
CA THR A 212 1.79 -2.71 11.78
C THR A 212 2.20 -2.62 13.25
N PHE A 213 1.33 -2.10 14.11
CA PHE A 213 1.65 -1.77 15.50
C PHE A 213 1.03 -2.72 16.53
N THR A 214 -0.01 -3.47 16.15
CA THR A 214 -0.75 -4.35 17.05
C THR A 214 -0.62 -5.81 16.60
N PRO A 215 0.23 -6.62 17.26
CA PRO A 215 0.60 -7.96 16.74
C PRO A 215 -0.55 -8.95 16.55
N ASP A 216 -1.64 -8.85 17.33
CA ASP A 216 -2.80 -9.76 17.29
C ASP A 216 -4.04 -9.14 16.60
N GLU A 217 -3.83 -8.10 15.80
CA GLU A 217 -4.86 -7.39 15.06
C GLU A 217 -4.65 -7.49 13.55
N VAL A 218 -5.75 -7.66 12.83
CA VAL A 218 -5.79 -7.52 11.38
C VAL A 218 -6.37 -6.16 10.98
N TYR A 219 -5.81 -5.53 9.96
CA TYR A 219 -6.32 -4.30 9.40
C TYR A 219 -7.10 -4.58 8.11
N VAL A 220 -8.39 -4.19 8.07
CA VAL A 220 -9.23 -4.29 6.86
C VAL A 220 -8.90 -3.12 5.94
N LEU A 221 -8.16 -3.41 4.88
CA LEU A 221 -7.74 -2.45 3.87
C LEU A 221 -8.85 -2.12 2.88
N SER A 222 -9.73 -3.08 2.62
CA SER A 222 -10.84 -2.91 1.69
C SER A 222 -11.96 -3.82 2.09
N ASP A 223 -13.19 -3.31 2.04
CA ASP A 223 -14.39 -4.13 2.12
C ASP A 223 -15.48 -3.46 1.27
N PHE A 224 -16.04 -4.17 0.30
CA PHE A 224 -17.08 -3.61 -0.57
C PHE A 224 -18.06 -4.69 -0.99
N ALA A 225 -19.30 -4.29 -1.21
CA ALA A 225 -20.33 -5.15 -1.80
C ALA A 225 -20.34 -4.98 -3.32
N VAL A 226 -20.81 -6.00 -4.03
CA VAL A 226 -21.16 -5.82 -5.44
C VAL A 226 -22.39 -4.92 -5.55
N ALA A 227 -22.51 -4.22 -6.68
CA ALA A 227 -23.64 -3.37 -7.00
C ALA A 227 -23.92 -3.38 -8.52
N PRO A 228 -25.17 -3.10 -8.96
CA PRO A 228 -26.37 -2.90 -8.15
C PRO A 228 -26.97 -4.22 -7.62
N THR A 229 -27.65 -4.15 -6.47
CA THR A 229 -28.42 -5.26 -5.85
C THR A 229 -29.66 -4.69 -5.15
N ASP A 230 -30.66 -5.52 -4.85
CA ASP A 230 -31.83 -5.10 -4.08
C ASP A 230 -31.56 -4.93 -2.57
N TYR A 231 -30.34 -5.23 -2.10
CA TYR A 231 -29.98 -5.22 -0.68
C TYR A 231 -29.14 -3.98 -0.31
N PRO A 232 -29.75 -2.88 0.17
CA PRO A 232 -29.07 -1.59 0.39
C PRO A 232 -27.93 -1.65 1.41
N ARG A 233 -27.96 -2.65 2.30
CA ARG A 233 -27.00 -2.81 3.39
C ARG A 233 -26.14 -4.05 3.22
N LEU A 234 -25.98 -4.56 2.00
CA LEU A 234 -25.14 -5.72 1.70
C LEU A 234 -23.70 -5.54 2.20
N SER A 235 -23.17 -4.31 2.18
CA SER A 235 -21.82 -4.01 2.70
C SER A 235 -21.64 -4.33 4.19
N LYS A 236 -22.71 -4.34 4.98
CA LYS A 236 -22.66 -4.79 6.39
C LYS A 236 -22.50 -6.30 6.51
N LEU A 237 -23.09 -7.07 5.59
CA LEU A 237 -22.88 -8.52 5.53
C LEU A 237 -21.42 -8.84 5.19
N ILE A 238 -20.81 -8.09 4.26
CA ILE A 238 -19.40 -8.27 3.90
C ILE A 238 -18.49 -8.02 5.10
N LEU A 239 -18.77 -6.99 5.89
CA LEU A 239 -18.02 -6.71 7.12
C LEU A 239 -18.24 -7.80 8.18
N LEU A 240 -19.48 -8.26 8.37
CA LEU A 240 -19.76 -9.38 9.28
C LEU A 240 -19.02 -10.65 8.85
N ALA A 241 -19.02 -10.98 7.55
CA ALA A 241 -18.26 -12.10 7.01
C ALA A 241 -16.76 -11.95 7.25
N ALA A 242 -16.21 -10.74 7.10
CA ALA A 242 -14.81 -10.43 7.39
C ALA A 242 -14.43 -10.64 8.88
N MET A 243 -15.40 -10.53 9.79
CA MET A 243 -15.20 -10.71 11.23
C MET A 243 -15.47 -12.13 11.72
N SER A 244 -15.86 -13.06 10.83
CA SER A 244 -16.29 -14.39 11.25
C SER A 244 -15.13 -15.29 11.70
N THR A 245 -15.44 -16.39 12.38
CA THR A 245 -14.46 -17.40 12.80
C THR A 245 -13.70 -17.99 11.60
N GLU A 246 -14.37 -18.19 10.47
CA GLU A 246 -13.78 -18.68 9.23
C GLU A 246 -12.79 -17.65 8.65
N ALA A 247 -13.14 -16.36 8.65
CA ALA A 247 -12.22 -15.31 8.22
C ALA A 247 -11.02 -15.17 9.17
N GLN A 248 -11.23 -15.34 10.49
CA GLN A 248 -10.16 -15.38 11.49
C GLN A 248 -9.17 -16.50 11.20
N LEU A 249 -9.67 -17.72 10.98
CA LEU A 249 -8.84 -18.86 10.63
C LEU A 249 -8.03 -18.63 9.34
N LEU A 250 -8.65 -18.02 8.32
CA LEU A 250 -7.94 -17.64 7.09
C LEU A 250 -6.82 -16.63 7.36
N CYS A 251 -7.06 -15.61 8.18
CA CYS A 251 -6.05 -14.62 8.55
C CYS A 251 -4.90 -15.26 9.33
N GLN A 252 -5.22 -16.07 10.35
CA GLN A 252 -4.19 -16.71 11.18
C GLN A 252 -3.29 -17.63 10.35
N ARG A 253 -3.87 -18.37 9.40
CA ARG A 253 -3.10 -19.20 8.47
C ARG A 253 -2.25 -18.37 7.51
N SER A 254 -2.82 -17.29 6.96
CA SER A 254 -2.13 -16.49 5.94
C SER A 254 -1.03 -15.62 6.52
N PHE A 255 -1.15 -15.19 7.78
CA PHE A 255 -0.21 -14.29 8.43
C PHE A 255 0.70 -14.98 9.44
N SER A 256 0.49 -16.28 9.69
CA SER A 256 1.21 -17.08 10.70
C SER A 256 1.23 -16.41 12.07
N ARG A 257 0.08 -15.82 12.47
CA ARG A 257 -0.08 -15.08 13.72
C ARG A 257 -1.44 -15.40 14.33
N ARG A 258 -1.53 -15.33 15.65
CA ARG A 258 -2.83 -15.38 16.34
C ARG A 258 -3.52 -14.04 16.15
N ILE A 259 -4.77 -14.06 15.71
CA ILE A 259 -5.56 -12.84 15.44
C ILE A 259 -6.77 -12.86 16.36
N ARG A 260 -6.98 -11.77 17.11
CA ARG A 260 -8.12 -11.61 18.02
C ARG A 260 -8.95 -10.37 17.73
N ARG A 261 -8.35 -9.39 17.04
CA ARG A 261 -8.94 -8.08 16.81
C ARG A 261 -8.92 -7.72 15.35
N VAL A 262 -9.82 -6.82 14.98
CA VAL A 262 -9.87 -6.19 13.67
C VAL A 262 -9.88 -4.67 13.83
N ALA A 263 -9.16 -3.97 12.97
CA ALA A 263 -9.21 -2.53 12.82
C ALA A 263 -9.48 -2.14 11.36
N THR A 264 -10.02 -0.94 11.16
CA THR A 264 -10.20 -0.35 9.83
C THR A 264 -10.28 1.16 9.93
N THR A 265 -10.04 1.85 8.83
CA THR A 265 -10.24 3.30 8.71
C THR A 265 -11.24 3.60 7.62
N ALA A 266 -12.21 4.44 7.95
CA ALA A 266 -13.21 4.95 7.02
C ALA A 266 -12.97 6.45 6.81
N PHE A 267 -12.94 6.87 5.55
CA PHE A 267 -12.99 8.28 5.18
C PHE A 267 -14.43 8.67 4.92
N SER A 268 -14.89 9.76 5.54
CA SER A 268 -16.31 10.12 5.58
C SER A 268 -16.52 11.62 5.81
N ASN A 269 -17.54 12.19 5.18
CA ASN A 269 -18.01 13.55 5.51
C ASN A 269 -18.94 13.58 6.73
N ASN A 270 -19.42 12.41 7.15
CA ASN A 270 -20.20 12.21 8.37
C ASN A 270 -19.31 11.82 9.55
N PRO A 271 -19.68 12.20 10.79
CA PRO A 271 -18.90 11.90 12.00
C PRO A 271 -18.86 10.39 12.34
N VAL A 272 -19.72 9.59 11.71
CA VAL A 272 -19.72 8.13 11.80
C VAL A 272 -19.98 7.52 10.42
N SER A 273 -19.35 6.38 10.14
CA SER A 273 -19.64 5.60 8.94
C SER A 273 -20.92 4.77 9.13
N MET A 274 -21.85 4.92 8.19
CA MET A 274 -23.11 4.15 8.16
C MET A 274 -22.88 2.64 8.09
N LYS A 275 -21.75 2.22 7.49
CA LYS A 275 -21.36 0.83 7.34
C LYS A 275 -20.84 0.23 8.65
N TYR A 276 -19.85 0.88 9.26
CA TYR A 276 -19.18 0.33 10.45
C TYR A 276 -19.97 0.56 11.74
N ARG A 277 -20.82 1.60 11.81
CA ARG A 277 -21.63 1.86 13.02
C ARG A 277 -22.50 0.66 13.40
N GLY A 278 -22.48 0.31 14.69
CA GLY A 278 -23.22 -0.82 15.25
C GLY A 278 -22.64 -2.21 14.94
N LEU A 279 -21.51 -2.28 14.25
CA LEU A 279 -20.73 -3.51 14.01
C LEU A 279 -19.34 -3.42 14.63
N LEU A 280 -18.70 -2.26 14.51
CA LEU A 280 -17.43 -1.94 15.14
C LEU A 280 -17.57 -0.74 16.08
N ARG A 281 -16.70 -0.67 17.08
CA ARG A 281 -16.56 0.49 17.97
C ARG A 281 -15.71 1.55 17.29
N LEU A 282 -16.17 2.79 17.28
CA LEU A 282 -15.35 3.93 16.87
C LEU A 282 -14.29 4.16 17.95
N ASN A 283 -13.01 3.97 17.60
CA ASN A 283 -11.90 4.14 18.51
C ASN A 283 -11.34 5.57 18.47
N LYS A 284 -11.18 6.13 17.26
CA LYS A 284 -10.65 7.48 17.06
C LYS A 284 -11.37 8.17 15.91
N ARG A 285 -11.63 9.46 16.08
CA ARG A 285 -12.09 10.37 15.03
C ARG A 285 -11.07 11.49 14.90
N SER A 286 -10.65 11.78 13.68
CA SER A 286 -9.72 12.87 13.39
C SER A 286 -10.13 13.59 12.12
N PRO A 287 -9.68 14.84 11.90
CA PRO A 287 -9.74 15.45 10.58
C PRO A 287 -9.07 14.55 9.53
N SER A 288 -9.59 14.54 8.31
CA SER A 288 -8.94 13.81 7.20
C SER A 288 -7.80 14.65 6.63
N ASN A 289 -6.70 13.98 6.26
CA ASN A 289 -5.66 14.57 5.43
C ASN A 289 -5.92 14.34 3.92
N ASP A 290 -6.84 13.44 3.57
CA ASP A 290 -7.25 13.19 2.18
C ASP A 290 -8.29 14.23 1.74
N GLU A 291 -8.04 14.86 0.59
CA GLU A 291 -8.96 15.81 -0.04
C GLU A 291 -10.33 15.18 -0.35
N GLY A 292 -11.39 15.89 0.01
CA GLY A 292 -12.78 15.47 -0.23
C GLY A 292 -13.44 14.70 0.91
N TRP A 293 -12.74 14.49 2.03
CA TRP A 293 -13.32 13.90 3.24
C TRP A 293 -13.11 14.81 4.45
N ARG A 294 -14.13 14.96 5.30
CA ARG A 294 -14.03 15.74 6.55
C ARG A 294 -13.36 14.97 7.68
N TYR A 295 -13.62 13.65 7.75
CA TYR A 295 -13.18 12.82 8.86
C TYR A 295 -12.44 11.58 8.40
N GLN A 296 -11.40 11.25 9.15
CA GLN A 296 -10.78 9.93 9.21
C GLN A 296 -11.26 9.22 10.48
N LEU A 297 -11.99 8.12 10.31
CA LEU A 297 -12.66 7.38 11.38
C LEU A 297 -12.01 6.01 11.57
N GLN A 298 -11.36 5.79 12.70
CA GLN A 298 -10.75 4.51 13.04
C GLN A 298 -11.71 3.66 13.86
N TYR A 299 -12.02 2.48 13.35
CA TYR A 299 -12.89 1.51 13.98
C TYR A 299 -12.12 0.28 14.43
N GLN A 300 -12.55 -0.33 15.53
CA GLN A 300 -12.00 -1.57 16.06
C GLN A 300 -13.10 -2.52 16.54
N GLY A 301 -12.80 -3.82 16.55
CA GLY A 301 -13.69 -4.85 17.07
C GLY A 301 -12.97 -6.17 17.33
N ALA A 302 -13.68 -7.11 17.94
CA ALA A 302 -13.22 -8.48 18.12
C ALA A 302 -13.42 -9.29 16.83
N MET A 303 -12.52 -10.23 16.57
CA MET A 303 -12.62 -11.18 15.47
C MET A 303 -13.11 -12.54 15.99
N GLY A 304 -13.84 -13.29 15.15
CA GLY A 304 -14.23 -14.67 15.44
C GLY A 304 -15.31 -14.84 16.51
N GLN A 305 -16.08 -13.78 16.79
CA GLN A 305 -17.19 -13.83 17.76
C GLN A 305 -18.46 -14.48 17.20
N HIS A 306 -18.47 -14.77 15.89
CA HIS A 306 -19.59 -15.40 15.20
C HIS A 306 -19.07 -16.19 13.99
N THR A 307 -19.80 -17.22 13.62
CA THR A 307 -19.63 -17.97 12.38
C THR A 307 -20.19 -17.22 11.18
N LEU A 308 -19.82 -17.63 9.98
CA LEU A 308 -20.35 -17.04 8.74
C LEU A 308 -21.86 -17.28 8.59
N ALA A 309 -22.37 -18.40 9.13
CA ALA A 309 -23.81 -18.67 9.18
C ALA A 309 -24.54 -17.70 10.12
N GLU A 310 -23.98 -17.43 11.30
CA GLU A 310 -24.52 -16.45 12.24
C GLU A 310 -24.44 -15.02 11.69
N ALA A 311 -23.37 -14.67 10.98
CA ALA A 311 -23.25 -13.42 10.24
C ALA A 311 -24.45 -13.20 9.30
N LEU A 312 -24.81 -14.21 8.51
CA LEU A 312 -25.98 -14.14 7.63
C LEU A 312 -27.28 -13.96 8.44
N LYS A 313 -27.50 -14.75 9.48
CA LYS A 313 -28.70 -14.64 10.34
C LYS A 313 -28.84 -13.25 10.98
N MET A 314 -27.76 -12.72 11.55
CA MET A 314 -27.73 -11.39 12.16
C MET A 314 -28.04 -10.30 11.14
N TRP A 315 -27.50 -10.43 9.93
CA TRP A 315 -27.73 -9.48 8.86
C TRP A 315 -29.16 -9.54 8.35
N VAL A 316 -29.71 -10.73 8.07
CA VAL A 316 -31.11 -10.92 7.63
C VAL A 316 -32.07 -10.26 8.62
N LYS A 317 -31.88 -10.52 9.92
CA LYS A 317 -32.74 -9.96 10.99
C LYS A 317 -32.76 -8.43 11.04
N ARG A 318 -31.65 -7.75 10.73
CA ARG A 318 -31.51 -6.30 10.95
C ARG A 318 -31.54 -5.47 9.67
N TRP A 319 -31.08 -6.04 8.56
CA TRP A 319 -30.67 -5.29 7.37
C TRP A 319 -30.94 -6.01 6.05
N GLY A 320 -31.38 -7.27 6.07
CA GLY A 320 -31.53 -8.09 4.87
C GLY A 320 -32.83 -7.89 4.10
N ALA A 321 -33.69 -6.96 4.52
CA ALA A 321 -34.89 -6.62 3.76
C ALA A 321 -34.49 -6.01 2.40
N PRO A 322 -34.99 -6.57 1.27
CA PRO A 322 -34.77 -5.99 -0.04
C PRO A 322 -35.52 -4.65 -0.17
N MET A 323 -35.08 -3.78 -1.08
CA MET A 323 -35.88 -2.61 -1.45
C MET A 323 -37.20 -3.07 -2.07
N THR A 324 -38.32 -2.67 -1.47
CA THR A 324 -39.63 -2.81 -2.09
C THR A 324 -39.66 -1.94 -3.34
N LYS A 325 -39.81 -2.56 -4.51
CA LYS A 325 -40.10 -1.82 -5.75
C LYS A 325 -41.51 -1.25 -5.61
N THR A 326 -41.62 0.01 -5.21
CA THR A 326 -42.82 0.79 -5.54
C THR A 326 -42.84 0.91 -7.05
N GLY A 327 -43.77 0.19 -7.69
CA GLY A 327 -43.98 0.27 -9.12
C GLY A 327 -44.20 1.73 -9.52
N VAL A 328 -43.48 2.17 -10.54
CA VAL A 328 -43.83 3.32 -11.36
C VAL A 328 -44.19 2.77 -12.73
#